data_AF-A0A2D9WDT0-F1
#
_entry.id   AF-A0A2D9WDT0-F1
#
_cell.length_a   1.000
_cell.length_b   1.000
_cell.length_c   1.000
_cell.angle_alpha   90.00
_cell.angle_beta   90.00
_cell.angle_gamma   90.00
#
_symmetry.space_group_name_H-M   'P 1'
#
loop_
_entity.id
_entity.type
_entity.pdbx_description
1 polymer ?
#
loop_
_entity_poly.entity_id
_entity_poly.type
_entity_poly.pdbx_seq_one_letter_code
_entity_poly.pdbx_strand_id
1 'polypeptide(L)'
;MAPNITMLDIEELKKTKLKPYIEQSLKHKAPDPGFHAMMGHNIDLAESMYIAWTTSFGTGSIDHKLKEIIRVSMSRQAHCSY
;
A
#
# COMPACT_ATOMS: atom_id res chain seq x y z
N MET A 1 -12.77 -2.17 -3.47
CA MET A 1 -11.81 -2.17 -4.60
C MET A 1 -12.15 -1.01 -5.51
N ALA A 2 -11.16 -0.36 -6.14
CA ALA A 2 -11.40 0.72 -7.10
C ALA A 2 -11.97 0.12 -8.41
N PRO A 3 -13.27 0.27 -8.70
CA PRO A 3 -13.93 -0.48 -9.78
C PRO A 3 -13.53 -0.01 -11.19
N ASN A 4 -12.85 1.14 -11.30
CA ASN A 4 -12.56 1.81 -12.57
C ASN A 4 -11.06 1.86 -12.92
N ILE A 5 -10.21 1.12 -12.21
CA ILE A 5 -8.77 1.08 -12.48
C ILE A 5 -8.42 -0.30 -13.03
N THR A 6 -7.81 -0.33 -14.23
CA THR A 6 -7.24 -1.55 -14.78
C THR A 6 -6.06 -2.00 -13.91
N MET A 7 -6.11 -3.22 -13.39
CA MET A 7 -5.03 -3.76 -12.58
C MET A 7 -3.83 -4.09 -13.47
N LEU A 8 -2.67 -3.54 -13.15
CA LEU A 8 -1.43 -3.86 -13.86
C LEU A 8 -0.88 -5.22 -13.44
N ASP A 9 -0.15 -5.86 -14.36
CA ASP A 9 0.56 -7.10 -14.06
C ASP A 9 1.72 -6.84 -13.09
N ILE A 10 1.72 -7.59 -11.98
CA ILE A 10 2.75 -7.50 -10.95
C ILE A 10 4.12 -7.93 -11.49
N GLU A 11 4.19 -8.92 -12.39
CA GLU A 11 5.47 -9.38 -12.92
C GLU A 11 6.11 -8.34 -13.86
N GLU A 12 5.31 -7.59 -14.61
CA GLU A 12 5.79 -6.42 -15.37
C GLU A 12 6.23 -5.28 -14.45
N LEU A 13 5.47 -4.98 -13.39
CA LEU A 13 5.84 -3.95 -12.42
C LEU A 13 7.15 -4.26 -11.67
N LYS A 14 7.46 -5.55 -11.42
CA LYS A 14 8.74 -5.99 -10.85
C LYS A 14 9.95 -5.73 -11.75
N LYS A 15 9.76 -5.37 -13.03
CA LYS A 15 10.86 -4.93 -13.91
C LYS A 15 11.25 -3.46 -13.67
N THR A 16 10.48 -2.73 -12.87
CA THR A 16 10.69 -1.33 -12.53
C THR A 16 11.38 -1.17 -11.17
N LYS A 17 11.58 0.08 -10.72
CA LYS A 17 12.07 0.40 -9.37
C LYS A 17 11.13 -0.05 -8.24
N LEU A 18 9.90 -0.50 -8.54
CA LEU A 18 8.95 -0.97 -7.53
C LEU A 18 9.25 -2.37 -7.00
N LYS A 19 10.11 -3.14 -7.68
CA LYS A 19 10.44 -4.53 -7.31
C LYS A 19 10.66 -4.77 -5.80
N PRO A 20 11.56 -4.05 -5.11
CA PRO A 20 11.83 -4.30 -3.69
C PRO A 20 10.61 -4.06 -2.80
N TYR A 21 9.73 -3.12 -3.16
CA TYR A 21 8.52 -2.80 -2.40
C TYR A 21 7.42 -3.84 -2.63
N ILE A 22 7.29 -4.32 -3.87
CA ILE A 22 6.37 -5.40 -4.23
C ILE A 22 6.76 -6.68 -3.49
N GLU A 23 8.04 -7.05 -3.49
CA GLU A 23 8.53 -8.26 -2.82
C GLU A 23 8.30 -8.20 -1.30
N GLN A 24 8.53 -7.05 -0.67
CA GLN A 24 8.22 -6.85 0.75
C GLN A 24 6.71 -6.97 1.01
N SER A 25 5.88 -6.37 0.16
CA SER A 25 4.42 -6.44 0.31
C SER A 25 3.90 -7.87 0.20
N LEU A 26 4.41 -8.65 -0.76
CA LEU A 26 4.06 -10.06 -0.93
C LEU A 26 4.51 -10.90 0.27
N LYS A 27 5.69 -10.63 0.82
CA LYS A 27 6.22 -11.32 2.00
C LYS A 27 5.39 -11.03 3.26
N HIS A 28 5.08 -9.76 3.50
CA HIS A 28 4.41 -9.31 4.73
C HIS A 28 2.88 -9.28 4.62
N LYS A 29 2.35 -9.46 3.41
CA LYS A 29 0.94 -9.24 3.06
C LYS A 29 0.45 -7.83 3.44
N ALA A 30 1.35 -6.84 3.40
CA ALA A 30 1.08 -5.46 3.82
C ALA A 30 2.05 -4.47 3.12
N PRO A 31 1.56 -3.39 2.48
CA PRO A 31 0.16 -3.14 2.17
C PRO A 31 -0.41 -4.24 1.25
N ASP A 32 -1.71 -4.21 1.01
CA ASP A 32 -2.40 -5.19 0.16
C ASP A 32 -1.63 -5.45 -1.15
N PRO A 33 -1.44 -6.71 -1.58
CA PRO A 33 -0.72 -7.01 -2.82
C PRO A 33 -1.27 -6.30 -4.07
N GLY A 34 -2.59 -6.01 -4.10
CA GLY A 34 -3.22 -5.25 -5.18
C GLY A 34 -2.88 -3.76 -5.20
N PHE A 35 -2.29 -3.22 -4.12
CA PHE A 35 -1.87 -1.81 -4.04
C PHE A 35 -0.95 -1.43 -5.20
N HIS A 36 0.08 -2.23 -5.47
CA HIS A 36 1.05 -1.93 -6.53
C HIS A 36 0.44 -2.06 -7.92
N ALA A 37 -0.45 -3.02 -8.14
CA ALA A 37 -1.18 -3.16 -9.40
C ALA A 37 -2.12 -1.98 -9.69
N MET A 38 -2.63 -1.31 -8.65
CA MET A 38 -3.48 -0.13 -8.77
C MET A 38 -2.70 1.18 -8.88
N MET A 39 -1.64 1.35 -8.09
CA MET A 39 -0.86 2.59 -8.04
C MET A 39 0.26 2.62 -9.09
N GLY A 40 0.67 1.46 -9.60
CA GLY A 40 1.80 1.30 -10.53
C GLY A 40 1.65 2.03 -11.87
N HIS A 41 0.44 2.55 -12.19
CA HIS A 41 0.23 3.47 -13.31
C HIS A 41 1.08 4.74 -13.19
N ASN A 42 1.45 5.12 -11.96
CA ASN A 42 2.46 6.13 -11.69
C ASN A 42 3.50 5.57 -10.71
N ILE A 43 4.66 5.19 -11.25
CA ILE A 43 5.72 4.49 -10.52
C ILE A 43 6.30 5.37 -9.38
N ASP A 44 6.46 6.67 -9.62
CA ASP A 44 7.00 7.60 -8.61
C ASP A 44 6.02 7.80 -7.45
N LEU A 45 4.72 7.89 -7.77
CA LEU A 45 3.67 7.97 -6.76
C LEU A 45 3.56 6.67 -5.95
N ALA A 46 3.60 5.52 -6.62
CA ALA A 46 3.52 4.22 -5.96
C ALA A 46 4.68 4.01 -4.96
N GLU A 47 5.91 4.35 -5.35
CA GLU A 47 7.07 4.33 -4.46
C GLU A 47 6.89 5.28 -3.27
N SER A 48 6.54 6.54 -3.54
CA SER A 48 6.40 7.56 -2.51
C SER A 48 5.33 7.16 -1.47
N MET A 49 4.20 6.64 -1.94
CA MET A 49 3.13 6.14 -1.07
C MET A 49 3.56 4.92 -0.26
N TYR A 50 4.28 3.98 -0.86
CA TYR A 50 4.80 2.81 -0.14
C TYR A 50 5.75 3.23 1.00
N ILE A 51 6.70 4.13 0.70
CA ILE A 51 7.65 4.66 1.70
C ILE A 51 6.90 5.38 2.82
N ALA A 52 5.94 6.25 2.49
CA ALA A 52 5.15 6.96 3.49
C ALA A 52 4.34 5.99 4.38
N TRP A 53 3.72 4.98 3.78
CA TRP A 53 2.94 3.96 4.48
C TRP A 53 3.81 3.13 5.42
N THR A 54 4.91 2.57 4.93
CA THR A 54 5.84 1.76 5.73
C THR A 54 6.52 2.55 6.84
N THR A 55 6.86 3.81 6.60
CA THR A 55 7.42 4.68 7.64
C THR A 55 6.40 4.91 8.76
N SER A 56 5.16 5.23 8.39
CA SER A 56 4.10 5.55 9.36
C SER A 56 3.64 4.32 10.14
N PHE A 57 3.38 3.21 9.43
CA PHE A 57 2.79 2.00 9.99
C PHE A 57 3.83 0.99 10.48
N GLY A 58 4.91 0.79 9.74
CA GLY A 58 5.93 -0.23 10.00
C GLY A 58 7.01 0.19 11.00
N THR A 59 7.47 1.46 10.97
CA THR A 59 8.63 1.89 11.78
C THR A 59 8.36 3.04 12.76
N GLY A 60 7.17 3.64 12.77
CA GLY A 60 6.85 4.73 13.69
C GLY A 60 6.83 4.32 15.18
N SER A 61 7.02 5.29 16.08
CA SER A 61 7.14 5.10 17.54
C SER A 61 5.85 4.75 18.28
N ILE A 62 4.69 4.86 17.63
CA ILE A 62 3.39 4.53 18.20
C ILE A 62 3.19 3.00 18.21
N ASP A 63 2.54 2.47 19.25
CA ASP A 63 2.17 1.05 19.30
C ASP A 63 1.34 0.65 18.07
N HIS A 64 1.65 -0.52 17.51
CA HIS A 64 1.04 -1.00 16.29
C HIS A 64 -0.49 -1.16 16.45
N LYS A 65 -0.98 -1.62 17.61
CA LYS A 65 -2.43 -1.72 17.84
C LYS A 65 -3.09 -0.35 17.81
N LEU A 66 -2.45 0.66 18.37
CA LEU A 66 -2.98 2.03 18.36
C LEU A 66 -3.03 2.59 16.93
N LYS A 67 -1.99 2.34 16.11
CA LYS A 67 -2.00 2.73 14.68
C LYS A 67 -3.17 2.10 13.93
N GLU A 68 -3.46 0.83 14.18
CA GLU A 68 -4.60 0.14 13.57
C GLU A 68 -5.96 0.69 14.02
N ILE A 69 -6.11 1.02 15.31
CA ILE A 69 -7.33 1.68 15.82
C ILE A 69 -7.55 3.02 15.12
N ILE A 70 -6.50 3.84 14.99
CA ILE A 70 -6.56 5.12 14.28
C ILE A 70 -6.97 4.90 12.82
N ARG A 71 -6.33 3.96 12.13
CA ARG A 71 -6.63 3.62 10.72
C ARG A 71 -8.09 3.24 10.52
N VAL A 72 -8.61 2.32 11.33
CA VAL A 72 -10.02 1.88 11.23
C VAL A 72 -10.99 3.02 11.56
N SER A 73 -10.68 3.82 12.58
CA SER A 73 -11.49 4.99 12.94
C SER A 73 -11.57 6.00 11.79
N MET A 74 -10.43 6.32 11.17
CA MET A 74 -10.37 7.22 10.02
C MET A 74 -11.12 6.64 8.82
N SER A 75 -10.94 5.35 8.50
CA SER A 75 -11.67 4.71 7.40
C SER A 75 -13.18 4.78 7.59
N ARG A 76 -13.68 4.57 8.82
CA ARG A 76 -15.12 4.68 9.14
C ARG A 76 -15.64 6.11 8.95
N GLN A 77 -14.89 7.10 9.42
CA GLN A 77 -15.25 8.52 9.25
C GLN A 77 -15.24 8.94 7.77
N ALA A 78 -14.33 8.37 6.98
CA ALA A 78 -14.26 8.61 5.54
C ALA A 78 -15.23 7.74 4.72
N HIS A 79 -16.07 6.92 5.37
CA HIS A 79 -16.94 5.93 4.70
C HIS A 79 -16.19 5.00 3.72
N CYS A 80 -14.93 4.68 4.03
CA CYS A 80 -14.09 3.79 3.25
C CYS A 80 -14.35 2.33 3.66
N SER A 81 -14.84 1.52 2.71
CA SER A 81 -15.23 0.12 2.92
C SER A 81 -14.23 -0.92 2.39
N TYR A 82 -13.09 -0.45 1.88
CA TYR A 82 -11.96 -1.29 1.50
C TYR A 82 -11.15 -1.68 2.75
#